data_AF-A0A1S8C773-F1
#
_entry.id   AF-A0A1S8C773-F1
#
_cell.length_a   1.000
_cell.length_b   1.000
_cell.length_c   1.000
_cell.angle_alpha   90.00
_cell.angle_beta   90.00
_cell.angle_gamma   90.00
#
_symmetry.space_group_name_H-M   'P 1'
#
loop_
_entity.id
_entity.type
_entity.pdbx_description
1 polymer ?
#
loop_
_entity_poly.entity_id
_entity_poly.type
_entity_poly.pdbx_seq_one_letter_code
_entity_poly.pdbx_strand_id
1 'polypeptide(L)'
;MAAVGEPVASADGTALLVPVTLDVGGLTGSAADDAAEAAVRPVLDAVAGVQADHPDLQVVQSGGSSLDAVVGGAAGGGLPARRAAQPAGHPRRPAGRLRRAVRRGVPLLLGLTAVGGALGLVALVSQLAPVDASTASVVLLIGMAVGVDYALFYVRRAREERRHGAPTALAVELAAATSGRAVLTSGIAVAVAMAGMYLAGSRCSPRSPPARSWWCWSRWSAR
;
A
#
# COMPACT_ATOMS: atom_id res chain seq x y z
N MET A 1 -15.59 7.94 25.04
CA MET A 1 -16.87 7.17 25.06
C MET A 1 -17.41 7.05 23.64
N ALA A 2 -18.07 5.95 23.24
CA ALA A 2 -18.68 5.87 21.91
C ALA A 2 -20.10 6.46 21.95
N ALA A 3 -20.44 7.36 21.02
CA ALA A 3 -21.80 7.90 20.87
C ALA A 3 -22.34 7.60 19.47
N VAL A 4 -23.56 7.07 19.42
CA VAL A 4 -24.28 6.76 18.18
C VAL A 4 -25.22 7.92 17.87
N GLY A 5 -25.05 8.53 16.70
CA GLY A 5 -25.95 9.58 16.22
C GLY A 5 -27.18 9.00 15.53
N GLU A 6 -28.11 9.87 15.15
CA GLU A 6 -29.37 9.43 14.53
C GLU A 6 -29.15 8.80 13.15
N PRO A 7 -29.85 7.69 12.84
CA PRO A 7 -29.71 7.01 11.57
C PRO A 7 -30.32 7.85 10.44
N VAL A 8 -29.56 8.01 9.36
CA VAL A 8 -29.97 8.75 8.17
C VAL A 8 -30.34 7.75 7.08
N ALA A 9 -31.63 7.70 6.73
CA ALA A 9 -32.12 6.86 5.65
C ALA A 9 -31.86 7.49 4.28
N SER A 10 -31.52 6.67 3.29
CA SER A 10 -31.48 7.08 1.89
C SER A 10 -32.87 7.43 1.39
N ALA A 11 -32.97 8.41 0.49
CA ALA A 11 -34.24 8.81 -0.12
C ALA A 11 -34.95 7.64 -0.84
N ASP A 12 -34.16 6.67 -1.32
CA ASP A 12 -34.66 5.48 -2.03
C ASP A 12 -35.03 4.32 -1.08
N GLY A 13 -34.80 4.46 0.24
CA GLY A 13 -35.09 3.43 1.25
C GLY A 13 -34.18 2.20 1.22
N THR A 14 -33.20 2.17 0.32
CA THR A 14 -32.29 1.02 0.09
C THR A 14 -31.04 1.02 0.96
N ALA A 15 -30.76 2.12 1.67
CA ALA A 15 -29.59 2.26 2.52
C ALA A 15 -29.90 3.05 3.79
N LEU A 16 -29.22 2.70 4.87
CA LEU A 16 -29.30 3.36 6.18
C LEU A 16 -27.89 3.66 6.66
N LEU A 17 -27.58 4.92 6.95
CA LEU A 17 -26.30 5.35 7.50
C LEU A 17 -26.46 5.59 9.00
N VAL A 18 -25.67 4.88 9.81
CA VAL A 18 -25.64 5.04 11.27
C VAL A 18 -24.32 5.71 11.64
N PRO A 19 -24.31 7.01 12.00
CA PRO A 19 -23.08 7.69 12.38
C PRO A 19 -22.65 7.24 13.77
N VAL A 20 -21.42 6.75 13.90
CA VAL A 20 -20.82 6.37 15.18
C VAL A 20 -19.63 7.28 15.42
N THR A 21 -19.64 7.98 16.56
CA THR A 21 -18.54 8.82 17.01
C THR A 21 -17.79 8.11 18.14
N LEU A 22 -16.47 8.04 18.02
CA LEU A 22 -15.60 7.44 19.01
C LEU A 22 -14.83 8.57 19.68
N ASP A 23 -15.12 8.85 20.95
CA ASP A 23 -14.33 9.79 21.73
C ASP A 23 -13.11 9.08 22.33
N VAL A 24 -11.94 9.57 21.90
CA VAL A 24 -10.59 9.08 22.21
C VAL A 24 -9.90 9.89 23.33
N GLY A 25 -10.66 10.69 24.08
CA GLY A 25 -10.22 11.24 25.36
C GLY A 25 -9.09 12.25 25.26
N GLY A 26 -9.27 13.36 24.51
CA GLY A 26 -8.37 14.53 24.53
C GLY A 26 -6.91 14.29 24.12
N LEU A 27 -6.55 13.08 23.71
CA LEU A 27 -5.23 12.71 23.22
C LEU A 27 -4.95 13.42 21.89
N THR A 28 -3.69 13.71 21.61
CA THR A 28 -3.25 14.33 20.34
C THR A 28 -2.04 13.57 19.78
N GLY A 29 -1.93 13.55 18.45
CA GLY A 29 -0.87 12.80 17.74
C GLY A 29 -1.06 11.29 17.79
N SER A 30 0.03 10.52 17.63
CA SER A 30 0.00 9.06 17.46
C SER A 30 -0.68 8.30 18.62
N ALA A 31 -0.64 8.85 19.84
CA ALA A 31 -1.34 8.26 20.99
C ALA A 31 -2.87 8.34 20.85
N ALA A 32 -3.39 9.36 20.16
CA ALA A 32 -4.81 9.47 19.85
C ALA A 32 -5.22 8.46 18.76
N ASP A 33 -4.36 8.26 17.77
CA ASP A 33 -4.60 7.31 16.68
C ASP A 33 -4.57 5.86 17.18
N ASP A 34 -3.61 5.51 18.04
CA ASP A 34 -3.54 4.19 18.69
C ASP A 34 -4.79 3.92 19.54
N ALA A 35 -5.24 4.93 20.30
CA ALA A 35 -6.46 4.85 21.10
C ALA A 35 -7.72 4.75 20.21
N ALA A 36 -7.75 5.46 19.08
CA ALA A 36 -8.81 5.37 18.09
C ALA A 36 -8.89 3.97 17.48
N GLU A 37 -7.77 3.41 17.03
CA GLU A 37 -7.71 2.09 16.42
C GLU A 37 -8.12 0.98 17.41
N ALA A 38 -7.65 1.07 18.66
CA ALA A 38 -8.07 0.17 19.72
C ALA A 38 -9.57 0.27 20.03
N ALA A 39 -10.16 1.47 19.95
CA ALA A 39 -11.59 1.69 20.15
C ALA A 39 -12.45 1.26 18.95
N VAL A 40 -11.89 1.22 17.73
CA VAL A 40 -12.56 0.77 16.50
C VAL A 40 -12.70 -0.75 16.44
N ARG A 41 -11.73 -1.50 16.98
CA ARG A 41 -11.70 -2.98 16.88
C ARG A 41 -12.98 -3.68 17.37
N PRO A 42 -13.52 -3.35 18.55
CA PRO A 42 -14.78 -3.95 19.03
C PRO A 42 -15.98 -3.60 18.14
N VAL A 43 -15.96 -2.43 17.50
CA VAL A 43 -17.03 -2.00 16.58
C VAL A 43 -16.93 -2.79 15.27
N LEU A 44 -15.72 -3.04 14.76
CA LEU A 44 -15.50 -3.90 13.58
C LEU A 44 -15.98 -5.33 13.86
N ASP A 45 -15.65 -5.88 15.02
CA ASP A 45 -16.07 -7.24 15.40
C ASP A 45 -17.61 -7.34 15.56
N ALA A 46 -18.24 -6.32 16.14
CA ALA A 46 -19.70 -6.26 16.25
C ALA A 46 -20.38 -6.15 14.87
N VAL A 47 -19.83 -5.33 13.96
CA VAL A 47 -20.33 -5.22 12.58
C VAL A 47 -20.15 -6.53 11.81
N ALA A 48 -19.02 -7.21 11.98
CA ALA A 48 -18.78 -8.52 11.37
C ALA A 48 -19.77 -9.58 11.88
N GLY A 49 -20.12 -9.53 13.17
CA GLY A 49 -21.18 -10.37 13.75
C GLY A 49 -22.55 -10.11 13.10
N VAL A 50 -22.96 -8.84 12.99
CA VAL A 50 -24.23 -8.47 12.34
C VAL A 50 -24.28 -8.90 10.86
N GLN A 51 -23.16 -8.77 10.14
CA GLN A 51 -23.06 -9.21 8.74
C GLN A 51 -23.16 -10.74 8.61
N ALA A 52 -22.64 -11.49 9.58
CA ALA A 52 -22.73 -12.95 9.61
C ALA A 52 -24.16 -13.42 9.93
N ASP A 53 -24.86 -12.71 10.81
CA ASP A 53 -26.24 -13.01 11.19
C ASP A 53 -27.25 -12.58 10.12
N HIS A 54 -26.90 -11.61 9.27
CA HIS A 54 -27.74 -11.09 8.19
C HIS A 54 -27.01 -11.10 6.83
N PRO A 55 -26.86 -12.27 6.17
CA PRO A 55 -26.14 -12.40 4.91
C PRO A 55 -26.82 -11.67 3.73
N ASP A 56 -28.11 -11.37 3.86
CA ASP A 56 -28.91 -10.69 2.84
C ASP A 56 -28.72 -9.16 2.87
N LEU A 57 -28.12 -8.63 3.94
CA LEU A 57 -27.92 -7.19 4.15
C LEU A 57 -26.43 -6.86 4.01
N GLN A 58 -26.08 -5.93 3.13
CA GLN A 58 -24.69 -5.51 2.96
C GLN A 58 -24.35 -4.40 3.95
N VAL A 59 -23.57 -4.73 4.97
CA VAL A 59 -23.08 -3.77 5.97
C VAL A 59 -21.69 -3.27 5.54
N VAL A 60 -21.60 -1.99 5.19
CA VAL A 60 -20.34 -1.35 4.80
C VAL A 60 -19.99 -0.28 5.82
N GLN A 61 -18.76 -0.32 6.34
CA GLN A 61 -18.22 0.72 7.19
C GLN A 61 -17.37 1.69 6.37
N SER A 62 -17.56 2.98 6.59
CA SER A 62 -16.76 4.05 5.97
C SER A 62 -16.42 5.11 7.02
N GLY A 63 -15.17 5.53 7.06
CA GLY A 63 -14.63 6.48 8.03
C GLY A 63 -13.11 6.43 8.06
N GLY A 64 -12.45 7.53 8.41
CA GLY A 64 -10.98 7.63 8.46
C GLY A 64 -10.38 6.52 9.34
N SER A 65 -10.85 6.40 10.57
CA SER A 65 -10.38 5.40 11.54
C SER A 65 -10.58 3.94 11.12
N SER A 66 -11.65 3.63 10.35
CA SER A 66 -11.86 2.28 9.81
C SER A 66 -10.94 1.99 8.62
N LEU A 67 -10.70 2.99 7.76
CA LEU A 67 -9.75 2.89 6.65
C LEU A 67 -8.32 2.71 7.18
N ASP A 68 -7.92 3.50 8.17
CA ASP A 68 -6.62 3.42 8.82
C ASP A 68 -6.41 2.05 9.50
N ALA A 69 -7.43 1.49 10.17
CA ALA A 69 -7.35 0.16 10.79
C ALA A 69 -7.21 -1.00 9.79
N VAL A 70 -7.95 -0.97 8.67
CA VAL A 70 -7.83 -2.00 7.61
C VAL A 70 -6.47 -1.93 6.94
N VAL A 71 -6.02 -0.71 6.67
CA VAL A 71 -4.72 -0.43 6.07
C VAL A 71 -3.60 -0.84 7.03
N GLY A 72 -3.64 -0.45 8.30
CA GLY A 72 -2.70 -0.82 9.37
C GLY A 72 -2.60 -2.34 9.61
N GLY A 73 -3.75 -3.02 9.63
CA GLY A 73 -3.81 -4.49 9.75
C GLY A 73 -3.07 -5.24 8.63
N ALA A 74 -3.04 -4.69 7.41
CA ALA A 74 -2.30 -5.27 6.28
C ALA A 74 -0.77 -5.15 6.43
N ALA A 75 -0.28 -4.20 7.24
CA ALA A 75 1.15 -4.04 7.50
C ALA A 75 1.68 -4.99 8.60
N GLY A 76 0.85 -5.27 9.62
CA GLY A 76 1.20 -6.20 10.70
C GLY A 76 0.89 -7.67 10.39
N GLY A 77 -0.06 -7.93 9.49
CA GLY A 77 -0.46 -9.27 9.07
C GLY A 77 0.56 -9.89 8.12
N GLY A 78 1.50 -10.69 8.65
CA GLY A 78 2.41 -11.50 7.85
C GLY A 78 1.66 -12.22 6.72
N LEU A 79 2.06 -11.93 5.47
CA LEU A 79 1.44 -12.48 4.26
C LEU A 79 1.25 -13.99 4.41
N PRO A 80 0.02 -14.53 4.27
CA PRO A 80 -0.15 -15.96 4.20
C PRO A 80 0.59 -16.41 2.94
N ALA A 81 1.71 -17.09 3.11
CA ALA A 81 2.49 -17.66 2.04
C ALA A 81 1.60 -18.67 1.30
N ARG A 82 0.82 -18.20 0.32
CA ARG A 82 0.06 -19.04 -0.58
C ARG A 82 1.07 -19.93 -1.27
N ARG A 83 1.17 -21.16 -0.78
CA ARG A 83 1.95 -22.21 -1.43
C ARG A 83 1.38 -22.35 -2.82
N ALA A 84 2.09 -21.81 -3.80
CA ALA A 84 1.80 -22.02 -5.21
C ALA A 84 2.01 -23.51 -5.49
N ALA A 85 0.96 -24.30 -5.31
CA ALA A 85 0.89 -25.69 -5.74
C ALA A 85 0.85 -25.69 -7.27
N GLN A 86 2.02 -25.74 -7.89
CA GLN A 86 2.14 -26.05 -9.31
C GLN A 86 2.09 -27.57 -9.49
N PRO A 87 1.26 -28.08 -10.42
CA PRO A 87 1.13 -29.52 -10.63
C PRO A 87 2.47 -30.08 -11.11
N ALA A 88 2.95 -31.09 -10.38
CA ALA A 88 4.22 -31.73 -10.60
C ALA A 88 4.06 -32.87 -11.62
N GLY A 89 4.32 -32.58 -12.89
CA GLY A 89 4.53 -33.61 -13.92
C GLY A 89 5.90 -33.44 -14.56
N HIS A 90 6.91 -34.15 -14.02
CA HIS A 90 8.11 -34.70 -14.71
C HIS A 90 9.30 -34.97 -13.75
N PRO A 91 10.16 -35.96 -14.08
CA PRO A 91 11.12 -36.54 -13.13
C PRO A 91 12.20 -35.55 -12.68
N ARG A 92 12.56 -35.67 -11.40
CA ARG A 92 13.25 -34.69 -10.57
C ARG A 92 14.76 -34.69 -10.82
N ARG A 93 15.32 -33.56 -11.27
CA ARG A 93 16.69 -33.15 -10.88
C ARG A 93 16.59 -32.18 -9.69
N PRO A 94 17.19 -32.46 -8.51
CA PRO A 94 17.08 -31.59 -7.33
C PRO A 94 17.61 -30.18 -7.60
N ALA A 95 18.62 -30.04 -8.47
CA ALA A 95 19.16 -28.77 -8.91
C ALA A 95 18.15 -27.85 -9.64
N GLY A 96 17.10 -28.41 -10.26
CA GLY A 96 16.08 -27.63 -10.97
C GLY A 96 15.13 -26.87 -10.04
N ARG A 97 14.84 -27.42 -8.85
CA ARG A 97 13.94 -26.80 -7.86
C ARG A 97 14.60 -25.60 -7.19
N LEU A 98 15.86 -25.73 -6.77
CA LEU A 98 16.61 -24.65 -6.16
C LEU A 98 16.81 -23.47 -7.12
N ARG A 99 17.16 -23.74 -8.39
CA ARG A 99 17.31 -22.68 -9.40
C ARG A 99 16.02 -21.90 -9.67
N ARG A 100 14.87 -22.59 -9.68
CA ARG A 100 13.54 -21.94 -9.83
C ARG A 100 13.16 -21.14 -8.60
N ALA A 101 13.44 -21.67 -7.40
CA ALA A 101 13.21 -20.98 -6.14
C ALA A 101 14.06 -19.70 -6.05
N VAL A 102 15.36 -19.77 -6.30
CA VAL A 102 16.26 -18.60 -6.32
C VAL A 102 15.82 -17.58 -7.37
N ARG A 103 15.45 -18.03 -8.59
CA ARG A 103 14.97 -17.13 -9.66
C ARG A 103 13.71 -16.35 -9.28
N ARG A 104 12.84 -16.91 -8.42
CA ARG A 104 11.60 -16.28 -7.94
C ARG A 104 11.79 -15.54 -6.61
N GLY A 105 12.72 -16.00 -5.77
CA GLY A 105 12.97 -15.46 -4.44
C GLY A 105 13.84 -14.21 -4.44
N VAL A 106 14.78 -14.06 -5.39
CA VAL A 106 15.67 -12.89 -5.44
C VAL A 106 14.91 -11.55 -5.56
N PRO A 107 13.95 -11.37 -6.49
CA PRO A 107 13.18 -10.12 -6.56
C PRO A 107 12.35 -9.85 -5.31
N LEU A 108 11.81 -10.91 -4.69
CA LEU A 108 11.02 -10.80 -3.47
C LEU A 108 11.89 -10.38 -2.27
N LEU A 109 13.09 -10.97 -2.13
CA LEU A 109 14.02 -10.61 -1.08
C LEU A 109 14.49 -9.16 -1.23
N LEU A 110 14.83 -8.74 -2.45
CA LEU A 110 15.22 -7.36 -2.76
C LEU A 110 14.10 -6.37 -2.39
N GLY A 111 12.85 -6.67 -2.78
CA GLY A 111 11.69 -5.85 -2.42
C GLY A 111 11.49 -5.77 -0.90
N LEU A 112 11.56 -6.90 -0.19
CA LEU A 112 11.44 -6.94 1.27
C LEU A 112 12.53 -6.13 1.97
N THR A 113 13.79 -6.25 1.54
CA THR A 113 14.88 -5.46 2.12
C THR A 113 14.73 -3.97 1.87
N ALA A 114 14.21 -3.58 0.69
CA ALA A 114 13.97 -2.18 0.36
C ALA A 114 12.84 -1.59 1.22
N VAL A 115 11.73 -2.31 1.38
CA VAL A 115 10.63 -1.90 2.25
C VAL A 115 11.04 -1.87 3.71
N GLY A 116 11.78 -2.87 4.18
CA GLY A 116 12.33 -2.88 5.54
C GLY A 116 13.24 -1.67 5.80
N GLY A 117 14.06 -1.28 4.82
CA GLY A 117 14.87 -0.05 4.88
C GLY A 117 14.01 1.22 4.90
N ALA A 118 12.96 1.28 4.08
CA ALA A 118 12.03 2.42 4.04
C ALA A 118 11.27 2.57 5.37
N LEU A 119 10.71 1.49 5.91
CA LEU A 119 10.05 1.48 7.21
C LEU A 119 11.03 1.82 8.34
N GLY A 120 12.27 1.33 8.28
CA GLY A 120 13.32 1.70 9.23
C GLY A 120 13.65 3.19 9.20
N LEU A 121 13.74 3.79 8.01
CA LEU A 121 13.93 5.24 7.84
C LEU A 121 12.73 6.02 8.38
N VAL A 122 11.50 5.58 8.07
CA VAL A 122 10.28 6.20 8.59
C VAL A 122 10.23 6.12 10.11
N ALA A 123 10.61 4.99 10.71
CA ALA A 123 10.67 4.82 12.16
C ALA A 123 11.70 5.77 12.82
N LEU A 124 12.82 6.04 12.16
CA LEU A 124 13.79 7.05 12.63
C LEU A 124 13.21 8.47 12.52
N VAL A 125 12.56 8.80 11.41
CA VAL A 125 11.91 10.11 11.21
C VAL A 125 10.75 10.32 12.18
N SER A 126 10.06 9.24 12.57
CA SER A 126 8.94 9.27 13.51
C SER A 126 9.32 9.78 14.90
N GLN A 127 10.61 9.76 15.26
CA GLN A 127 11.09 10.35 16.52
C GLN A 127 11.12 11.89 16.47
N LEU A 128 11.13 12.48 15.26
CA LEU A 128 11.20 13.92 15.02
C LEU A 128 9.84 14.52 14.65
N ALA A 129 8.99 13.75 13.96
CA ALA A 129 7.65 14.15 13.58
C ALA A 129 6.67 12.98 13.71
N PRO A 130 5.46 13.19 14.25
CA PRO A 130 4.45 12.13 14.29
C PRO A 130 4.08 11.69 12.86
N VAL A 131 3.99 10.38 12.65
CA VAL A 131 3.66 9.75 11.36
C VAL A 131 2.43 8.87 11.55
N ASP A 132 1.44 9.01 10.66
CA ASP A 132 0.20 8.22 10.71
C ASP A 132 0.45 6.73 10.43
N ALA A 133 -0.29 5.85 11.11
CA ALA A 133 -0.18 4.40 10.96
C ALA A 133 -0.45 3.92 9.52
N SER A 134 -1.34 4.59 8.78
CA SER A 134 -1.61 4.27 7.37
C SER A 134 -0.43 4.54 6.45
N THR A 135 0.53 5.38 6.85
CA THR A 135 1.76 5.61 6.09
C THR A 135 2.55 4.31 5.92
N ALA A 136 2.67 3.50 6.97
CA ALA A 136 3.44 2.25 6.93
C ALA A 136 2.86 1.26 5.91
N SER A 137 1.54 1.18 5.83
CA SER A 137 0.84 0.30 4.90
C SER A 137 0.86 0.79 3.46
N VAL A 138 0.77 2.11 3.24
CA VAL A 138 0.96 2.70 1.90
C VAL A 138 2.40 2.45 1.43
N VAL A 139 3.39 2.63 2.32
CA VAL A 139 4.80 2.31 2.06
C VAL A 139 4.96 0.82 1.74
N LEU A 140 4.32 -0.08 2.49
CA LEU A 140 4.38 -1.51 2.22
C LEU A 140 3.73 -1.86 0.88
N LEU A 141 2.51 -1.37 0.61
CA LEU A 141 1.74 -1.67 -0.60
C LEU A 141 2.47 -1.18 -1.85
N ILE A 142 2.80 0.12 -1.90
CA ILE A 142 3.45 0.74 -3.04
C ILE A 142 4.91 0.28 -3.12
N GLY A 143 5.62 0.24 -1.99
CA GLY A 143 7.03 -0.15 -1.94
C GLY A 143 7.26 -1.60 -2.36
N MET A 144 6.37 -2.54 -1.99
CA MET A 144 6.45 -3.90 -2.48
C MET A 144 6.12 -4.00 -3.96
N ALA A 145 5.05 -3.33 -4.43
CA ALA A 145 4.66 -3.37 -5.84
C ALA A 145 5.80 -2.84 -6.74
N VAL A 146 6.25 -1.63 -6.46
CA VAL A 146 7.28 -0.95 -7.24
C VAL A 146 8.66 -1.60 -7.05
N GLY A 147 9.01 -2.03 -5.84
CA GLY A 147 10.29 -2.67 -5.53
C GLY A 147 10.47 -4.00 -6.26
N VAL A 148 9.43 -4.84 -6.30
CA VAL A 148 9.46 -6.11 -7.05
C VAL A 148 9.56 -5.85 -8.55
N ASP A 149 8.82 -4.88 -9.09
CA ASP A 149 8.84 -4.55 -10.51
C ASP A 149 10.23 -4.06 -10.97
N TYR A 150 10.87 -3.18 -10.21
CA TYR A 150 12.24 -2.73 -10.52
C TYR A 150 13.26 -3.86 -10.39
N ALA A 151 13.16 -4.70 -9.36
CA ALA A 151 14.05 -5.86 -9.21
C ALA A 151 13.88 -6.85 -10.38
N LEU A 152 12.65 -7.08 -10.84
CA LEU A 152 12.35 -7.93 -11.98
C LEU A 152 12.90 -7.36 -13.28
N PHE A 153 12.72 -6.06 -13.53
CA PHE A 153 13.27 -5.37 -14.70
C PHE A 153 14.80 -5.48 -14.74
N TYR A 154 15.46 -5.21 -13.61
CA TYR A 154 16.91 -5.32 -13.47
C TYR A 154 17.42 -6.75 -13.73
N VAL A 155 16.81 -7.75 -13.08
CA VAL A 155 17.20 -9.17 -13.23
C VAL A 155 16.90 -9.67 -14.64
N ARG A 156 15.82 -9.21 -15.28
CA ARG A 156 15.50 -9.54 -16.67
C ARG A 156 16.61 -9.04 -17.60
N ARG A 157 17.05 -7.79 -17.43
CA ARG A 157 18.12 -7.20 -18.25
C ARG A 157 19.45 -7.92 -18.06
N ALA A 158 19.87 -8.13 -16.81
CA ALA A 158 21.11 -8.85 -16.52
C ALA A 158 21.13 -10.27 -17.11
N ARG A 159 19.96 -10.91 -17.24
CA ARG A 159 19.83 -12.22 -17.90
C ARG A 159 19.87 -12.14 -19.42
N GLU A 160 19.39 -11.06 -20.00
CA GLU A 160 19.46 -10.83 -21.44
C GLU A 160 20.91 -10.68 -21.87
N GLU A 161 21.71 -9.88 -21.18
CA GLU A 161 23.14 -9.72 -21.46
C GLU A 161 23.92 -11.05 -21.33
N ARG A 162 23.59 -11.88 -20.33
CA ARG A 162 24.17 -13.23 -20.21
C ARG A 162 23.79 -14.16 -21.36
N ARG A 163 22.58 -14.02 -21.93
CA ARG A 163 22.17 -14.81 -23.10
C ARG A 163 22.92 -14.40 -24.35
N HIS A 164 23.35 -13.15 -24.43
CA HIS A 164 24.24 -12.64 -25.49
C HIS A 164 25.71 -13.03 -25.28
N GLY A 165 26.02 -13.85 -24.28
CA GLY A 165 27.36 -14.39 -24.05
C GLY A 165 28.23 -13.57 -23.10
N ALA A 166 27.71 -12.50 -22.49
CA ALA A 166 28.48 -11.69 -21.56
C ALA A 166 28.81 -12.47 -20.27
N PRO A 167 30.05 -12.37 -19.75
CA PRO A 167 30.40 -12.95 -18.47
C PRO A 167 29.60 -12.30 -17.33
N THR A 168 29.40 -13.05 -16.25
CA THR A 168 28.56 -12.68 -15.09
C THR A 168 28.72 -11.23 -14.63
N ALA A 169 29.96 -10.78 -14.41
CA ALA A 169 30.26 -9.45 -13.89
C ALA A 169 29.89 -8.36 -14.91
N LEU A 170 30.33 -8.53 -16.15
CA LEU A 170 30.10 -7.59 -17.25
C LEU A 170 28.60 -7.48 -17.59
N ALA A 171 27.85 -8.58 -17.49
CA ALA A 171 26.40 -8.57 -17.68
C ALA A 171 25.65 -7.76 -16.61
N VAL A 172 26.13 -7.75 -15.37
CA VAL A 172 25.55 -6.93 -14.29
C VAL A 172 25.91 -5.47 -14.48
N GLU A 173 27.15 -5.17 -14.88
CA GLU A 173 27.61 -3.81 -15.15
C GLU A 173 26.85 -3.16 -16.31
N LEU A 174 26.66 -3.87 -17.43
CA LEU A 174 25.84 -3.42 -18.56
C LEU A 174 24.37 -3.20 -18.17
N ALA A 175 23.81 -4.09 -17.36
CA ALA A 175 22.46 -3.95 -16.84
C ALA A 175 22.33 -2.72 -15.91
N ALA A 176 23.34 -2.45 -15.08
CA ALA A 176 23.38 -1.27 -14.21
C ALA A 176 23.49 0.03 -15.02
N ALA A 177 24.36 0.07 -16.04
CA ALA A 177 24.56 1.24 -16.87
C ALA A 177 23.30 1.67 -17.64
N THR A 178 22.47 0.70 -18.07
CA THR A 178 21.25 0.96 -18.85
C THR A 178 20.01 1.02 -17.96
N SER A 179 19.65 -0.12 -17.37
CA SER A 179 18.41 -0.29 -16.61
C SER A 179 18.53 0.32 -15.21
N GLY A 180 19.69 0.20 -14.57
CA GLY A 180 19.92 0.81 -13.26
C GLY A 180 19.79 2.33 -13.30
N ARG A 181 20.41 2.99 -14.30
CA ARG A 181 20.29 4.44 -14.49
C ARG A 181 18.84 4.87 -14.72
N ALA A 182 18.08 4.15 -15.55
CA ALA A 182 16.66 4.44 -15.78
C ALA A 182 15.82 4.34 -14.49
N VAL A 183 16.05 3.32 -13.67
CA VAL A 183 15.37 3.14 -12.38
C VAL A 183 15.70 4.29 -11.42
N LEU A 184 16.97 4.72 -11.36
CA LEU A 184 17.38 5.85 -10.52
C LEU A 184 16.72 7.16 -10.97
N THR A 185 16.66 7.43 -12.28
CA THR A 185 15.99 8.65 -12.79
C THR A 185 14.49 8.66 -12.46
N SER A 186 13.82 7.50 -12.52
CA SER A 186 12.42 7.36 -12.11
C SER A 186 12.24 7.60 -10.61
N GLY A 187 13.09 7.00 -9.77
CA GLY A 187 13.05 7.18 -8.32
C GLY A 187 13.26 8.63 -7.89
N ILE A 188 14.22 9.33 -8.51
CA ILE A 188 14.46 10.76 -8.25
C ILE A 188 13.24 11.59 -8.66
N ALA A 189 12.62 11.31 -9.81
CA ALA A 189 11.42 12.03 -10.23
C ALA A 189 10.27 11.89 -9.22
N VAL A 190 10.07 10.68 -8.68
CA VAL A 190 9.06 10.44 -7.62
C VAL A 190 9.42 11.19 -6.33
N ALA A 191 10.68 11.16 -5.91
CA ALA A 191 11.13 11.89 -4.72
C ALA A 191 10.91 13.41 -4.87
N VAL A 192 11.20 13.97 -6.06
CA VAL A 192 10.95 15.38 -6.36
C VAL A 192 9.45 15.70 -6.39
N ALA A 193 8.61 14.83 -6.96
CA ALA A 193 7.16 15.02 -6.97
C ALA A 193 6.58 15.01 -5.54
N MET A 194 7.02 14.09 -4.69
CA MET A 194 6.59 14.02 -3.29
C MET A 194 7.10 15.24 -2.49
N ALA A 195 8.35 15.67 -2.70
CA ALA A 195 8.88 16.88 -2.10
C ALA A 195 8.10 18.13 -2.55
N GLY A 196 7.71 18.20 -3.83
CA GLY A 196 6.86 19.25 -4.38
C GLY A 196 5.48 19.29 -3.72
N MET A 197 4.86 18.13 -3.50
CA MET A 197 3.58 18.02 -2.78
C MET A 197 3.72 18.47 -1.31
N TYR A 198 4.79 18.05 -0.63
CA TYR A 198 5.09 18.46 0.74
C TYR A 198 5.26 19.98 0.85
N LEU A 199 5.99 20.60 -0.08
CA LEU A 199 6.21 22.06 -0.12
C LEU A 199 4.98 22.84 -0.57
N ALA A 200 4.20 22.31 -1.52
CA ALA A 200 2.94 22.91 -1.96
C ALA A 200 1.96 23.03 -0.78
N GLY A 201 2.05 22.09 0.16
CA GLY A 201 1.39 22.14 1.44
C GLY A 201 -0.13 22.01 1.30
N SER A 202 -0.74 21.50 2.35
CA SER A 202 -2.18 21.44 2.61
C SER A 202 -2.84 22.82 2.73
N ARG A 203 -2.48 23.79 1.87
CA ARG A 203 -3.22 25.04 1.67
C ARG A 203 -4.43 24.79 0.77
N CYS A 204 -5.29 23.85 1.17
CA CYS A 204 -6.70 24.01 0.84
C CYS A 204 -7.24 25.07 1.79
N SER A 205 -6.98 26.33 1.46
CA SER A 205 -7.73 27.46 2.02
C SER A 205 -9.22 27.20 1.73
N PRO A 206 -10.13 27.20 2.71
CA PRO A 206 -11.55 26.94 2.52
C PRO A 206 -12.28 28.12 1.86
N ARG A 207 -11.65 28.78 0.88
CA ARG A 207 -12.24 29.88 0.11
C ARG A 207 -12.33 29.51 -1.36
N SER A 208 -13.15 28.51 -1.66
CA SER A 208 -13.73 28.35 -2.98
C SER A 208 -15.02 29.19 -3.07
N PRO A 209 -15.16 30.13 -4.03
CA PRO A 209 -16.46 30.51 -4.54
C PRO A 209 -17.06 29.35 -5.36
N PRO A 210 -18.39 29.33 -5.57
CA PRO A 210 -19.09 28.12 -6.01
C PRO A 210 -18.76 27.78 -7.46
N ALA A 211 -18.53 26.48 -7.67
CA ALA A 211 -18.86 25.69 -8.86
C ALA A 211 -18.85 26.42 -10.22
N ARG A 212 -17.86 26.08 -11.07
CA ARG A 212 -17.99 25.81 -12.52
C ARG A 212 -16.60 25.74 -13.17
N SER A 213 -16.00 24.55 -13.29
CA SER A 213 -15.01 24.21 -14.35
C SER A 213 -14.35 22.82 -14.20
N TRP A 214 -14.80 21.94 -13.30
CA TRP A 214 -14.35 20.53 -13.25
C TRP A 214 -14.69 19.71 -14.52
N TRP A 215 -15.39 20.32 -15.48
CA TRP A 215 -15.65 19.77 -16.82
C TRP A 215 -14.48 20.03 -17.78
N CYS A 216 -13.30 19.46 -17.53
CA CYS A 216 -12.23 19.43 -18.53
C CYS A 216 -11.41 18.14 -18.53
N TRP A 217 -11.96 17.03 -18.00
CA TRP A 217 -11.33 15.71 -18.07
C TRP A 217 -12.09 14.70 -18.95
N SER A 218 -13.34 15.00 -19.35
CA SER A 218 -14.15 14.11 -20.21
C SER A 218 -13.90 14.27 -21.72
N ARG A 219 -12.99 15.14 -22.16
CA ARG A 219 -12.68 15.40 -23.59
C ARG A 219 -11.31 14.87 -24.03
N TRP A 220 -10.77 13.87 -23.35
CA TRP A 220 -9.49 13.22 -23.70
C TRP A 220 -9.64 11.76 -24.15
N SER A 221 -10.86 11.21 -24.23
CA SER A 221 -11.11 9.82 -24.63
C SER A 221 -11.78 9.66 -26.01
N ALA A 222 -11.81 10.70 -26.84
CA ALA A 222 -12.29 10.56 -28.22
C ALA A 222 -11.48 11.43 -29.18
N ARG A 223 -10.35 10.89 -29.65
CA ARG A 223 -9.76 11.04 -30.99
C ARG A 223 -8.61 10.06 -31.15
#